data_AF-A0A846EDY3-F1
#
_entry.id   AF-A0A846EDY3-F1
#
_cell.length_a   1.000
_cell.length_b   1.000
_cell.length_c   1.000
_cell.angle_alpha   90.00
_cell.angle_beta   90.00
_cell.angle_gamma   90.00
#
_symmetry.space_group_name_H-M   'P 1'
#
loop_
_entity.id
_entity.type
_entity.pdbx_description
1 polymer ?
#
loop_
_entity_poly.entity_id
_entity_poly.type
_entity_poly.pdbx_seq_one_letter_code
_entity_poly.pdbx_strand_id
1 'polypeptide(L)'
;MKFTSSLIASVALAGMVTVWDAPLQAINPSLVQASAQEIKQTKKAENKSKLDLTAQQKISMLRKNRGQFGSGDQLRRFFFGDLEPISVQPGGAGMVVNLYNKDNNVTIAYCATYDVVVNIKEGKITRFQPSEVK
;
A
#
# COMPACT_ATOMS: atom_id res chain seq x y z
N MET A 1 -26.53 -0.63 48.76
CA MET A 1 -25.59 0.21 47.98
C MET A 1 -26.42 1.15 47.10
N LYS A 2 -26.13 2.45 47.12
CA LYS A 2 -26.89 3.51 46.45
C LYS A 2 -26.29 3.77 45.07
N PHE A 3 -27.08 3.68 44.00
CA PHE A 3 -26.67 4.11 42.66
C PHE A 3 -27.45 5.38 42.32
N THR A 4 -26.75 6.52 42.28
CA THR A 4 -27.29 7.81 41.84
C THR A 4 -26.81 8.11 40.43
N SER A 5 -27.79 8.43 39.60
CA SER A 5 -27.76 8.84 38.20
C SER A 5 -26.69 9.87 37.82
N SER A 6 -26.21 9.83 36.57
CA SER A 6 -25.76 11.04 35.88
C SER A 6 -25.96 10.94 34.36
N LEU A 7 -27.01 11.62 33.93
CA LEU A 7 -27.14 12.54 32.80
C LEU A 7 -26.59 12.17 31.40
N ILE A 8 -27.58 12.02 30.53
CA ILE A 8 -27.60 12.08 29.06
C ILE A 8 -26.88 13.34 28.55
N ALA A 9 -25.98 13.17 27.57
CA ALA A 9 -25.52 14.25 26.70
C ALA A 9 -25.70 13.84 25.24
N SER A 10 -26.80 14.29 24.63
CA SER A 10 -27.08 14.15 23.20
C SER A 10 -26.38 15.26 22.44
N VAL A 11 -25.45 14.91 21.55
CA VAL A 11 -24.82 15.86 20.63
C VAL A 11 -25.61 15.85 19.32
N ALA A 12 -26.38 16.90 19.07
CA ALA A 12 -27.02 17.14 17.77
C ALA A 12 -26.04 17.90 16.87
N LEU A 13 -25.54 17.24 15.82
CA LEU A 13 -24.73 17.88 14.78
C LEU A 13 -25.67 18.38 13.67
N ALA A 14 -26.05 19.66 13.72
CA ALA A 14 -26.71 20.35 12.62
C ALA A 14 -25.63 20.99 11.73
N GLY A 15 -25.44 20.45 10.52
CA GLY A 15 -24.55 20.99 9.49
C GLY A 15 -25.34 21.29 8.23
N MET A 16 -25.28 22.55 7.80
CA MET A 16 -26.15 23.19 6.81
C MET A 16 -25.94 22.65 5.38
N VAL A 17 -27.05 22.45 4.66
CA VAL A 17 -27.07 22.21 3.21
C VAL A 17 -26.86 23.56 2.51
N THR A 18 -25.75 23.72 1.81
CA THR A 18 -25.57 24.83 0.87
C THR A 18 -26.11 24.39 -0.49
N VAL A 19 -27.32 24.85 -0.83
CA VAL A 19 -27.84 24.80 -2.19
C VAL A 19 -27.17 25.95 -2.93
N TRP A 20 -26.18 25.65 -3.76
CA TRP A 20 -25.63 26.63 -4.70
C TRP A 20 -26.32 26.45 -6.04
N ASP A 21 -27.21 27.38 -6.36
CA ASP A 21 -27.78 27.57 -7.68
C ASP A 21 -27.11 28.81 -8.29
N ALA A 22 -26.21 28.60 -9.25
CA ALA A 22 -25.67 29.66 -10.10
C ALA A 22 -25.37 29.08 -11.50
N PRO A 23 -25.72 29.79 -12.60
CA PRO A 23 -25.82 29.19 -13.92
C PRO A 23 -24.56 29.38 -14.79
N LEU A 24 -24.24 28.31 -15.53
CA LEU A 24 -23.68 28.21 -16.88
C LEU A 24 -22.83 29.38 -17.44
N GLN A 25 -21.55 29.14 -17.72
CA GLN A 25 -20.96 29.06 -19.08
C GLN A 25 -19.43 29.12 -19.06
N ALA A 26 -18.82 28.39 -20.00
CA ALA A 26 -17.41 28.40 -20.40
C ALA A 26 -16.42 27.60 -19.52
N ILE A 27 -16.62 26.28 -19.44
CA ILE A 27 -15.52 25.34 -19.17
C ILE A 27 -14.99 24.83 -20.51
N ASN A 28 -13.75 25.21 -20.80
CA ASN A 28 -12.97 24.82 -21.97
C ASN A 28 -12.83 23.27 -22.00
N PRO A 29 -13.28 22.55 -23.04
CA PRO A 29 -13.24 21.09 -23.09
C PRO A 29 -11.81 20.51 -23.13
N SER A 30 -10.79 21.34 -23.30
CA SER A 30 -9.38 20.95 -23.35
C SER A 30 -8.74 20.70 -21.97
N LEU A 31 -9.32 21.23 -20.88
CA LEU A 31 -8.80 21.01 -19.51
C LEU A 31 -9.26 19.68 -18.89
N VAL A 32 -10.37 19.10 -19.38
CA VAL A 32 -10.86 17.78 -18.95
C VAL A 32 -10.03 16.64 -19.56
N GLN A 33 -9.28 16.91 -20.62
CA GLN A 33 -8.44 15.89 -21.27
C GLN A 33 -7.09 15.68 -20.54
N ALA A 34 -6.60 16.68 -19.80
CA ALA A 34 -5.33 16.56 -19.07
C ALA A 34 -5.43 15.70 -17.79
N SER A 35 -6.60 15.65 -17.14
CA SER A 35 -6.81 14.80 -15.95
C SER A 35 -7.37 13.41 -16.27
N ALA A 36 -7.72 13.14 -17.54
CA ALA A 36 -8.27 11.86 -18.00
C ALA A 36 -7.22 10.90 -18.61
N GLN A 37 -5.96 11.32 -18.72
CA GLN A 37 -4.87 10.48 -19.20
C GLN A 37 -4.08 9.76 -18.10
N GLU A 38 -4.18 10.18 -16.83
CA GLU A 38 -3.58 9.42 -15.71
C GLU A 38 -4.41 8.20 -15.27
N ILE A 39 -5.65 8.05 -15.75
CA ILE A 39 -6.55 6.95 -15.38
C ILE A 39 -6.48 5.78 -16.39
N LYS A 40 -5.74 5.92 -17.50
CA LYS A 40 -5.72 4.91 -18.58
C LYS A 40 -4.65 3.80 -18.44
N GLN A 41 -3.86 3.76 -17.36
CA GLN A 41 -2.88 2.68 -17.14
C GLN A 41 -3.33 1.58 -16.15
N THR A 42 -4.53 1.65 -15.58
CA THR A 42 -5.11 0.57 -14.77
C THR A 42 -6.27 -0.10 -15.50
N LYS A 43 -6.05 -0.47 -16.76
CA LYS A 43 -6.88 -1.46 -17.46
C LYS A 43 -6.10 -2.77 -17.64
N LYS A 44 -5.91 -3.45 -16.52
CA LYS A 44 -5.89 -4.92 -16.49
C LYS A 44 -6.66 -5.34 -15.26
N ALA A 45 -7.98 -5.35 -15.41
CA ALA A 45 -8.89 -5.93 -14.46
C ALA A 45 -8.63 -7.44 -14.43
N GLU A 46 -7.86 -7.90 -13.45
CA GLU A 46 -7.93 -9.28 -13.01
C GLU A 46 -8.97 -9.35 -11.90
N ASN A 47 -9.99 -10.17 -12.13
CA ASN A 47 -11.03 -10.53 -11.18
C ASN A 47 -10.46 -10.78 -9.78
N LYS A 48 -10.96 -10.10 -8.74
CA LYS A 48 -11.38 -10.72 -7.46
C LYS A 48 -11.97 -9.70 -6.46
N SER A 49 -12.86 -10.28 -5.64
CA SER A 49 -13.54 -9.88 -4.41
C SER A 49 -13.47 -8.45 -3.85
N LYS A 50 -14.57 -8.08 -3.18
CA LYS A 50 -14.94 -6.81 -2.53
C LYS A 50 -14.00 -6.29 -1.42
N LEU A 51 -12.76 -6.78 -1.34
CA LEU A 51 -11.74 -6.37 -0.36
C LEU A 51 -10.31 -6.55 -0.92
N ASP A 52 -10.09 -6.50 -2.23
CA ASP A 52 -8.74 -6.62 -2.79
C ASP A 52 -8.02 -5.26 -2.80
N LEU A 53 -7.05 -5.14 -1.89
CA LEU A 53 -6.12 -4.02 -1.86
C LEU A 53 -5.37 -3.94 -3.21
N THR A 54 -5.18 -2.73 -3.71
CA THR A 54 -4.33 -2.50 -4.90
C THR A 54 -2.89 -2.90 -4.61
N ALA A 55 -2.10 -3.22 -5.63
CA ALA A 55 -0.70 -3.60 -5.43
C ALA A 55 0.13 -2.52 -4.73
N GLN A 56 -0.16 -1.24 -5.00
CA GLN A 56 0.46 -0.11 -4.31
C GLN A 56 0.07 -0.04 -2.82
N GLN A 57 -1.19 -0.35 -2.49
CA GLN A 57 -1.63 -0.46 -1.09
C GLN A 57 -0.93 -1.61 -0.37
N LYS A 58 -0.79 -2.77 -1.03
CA LYS A 58 -0.03 -3.92 -0.51
C LYS A 58 1.44 -3.56 -0.24
N ILE A 59 2.11 -2.92 -1.19
CA ILE A 59 3.51 -2.43 -1.04
C ILE A 59 3.62 -1.42 0.11
N SER A 60 2.66 -0.49 0.21
CA SER A 60 2.63 0.50 1.28
C SER A 60 2.48 -0.15 2.66
N MET A 61 1.61 -1.16 2.79
CA MET A 61 1.47 -1.93 4.03
C MET A 61 2.77 -2.67 4.40
N LEU A 62 3.42 -3.31 3.44
CA LEU A 62 4.71 -3.96 3.70
C LEU A 62 5.80 -2.95 4.09
N ARG A 63 5.84 -1.77 3.44
CA ARG A 63 6.77 -0.68 3.79
C ARG A 63 6.55 -0.19 5.23
N LYS A 64 5.29 -0.10 5.66
CA LYS A 64 4.91 0.31 7.03
C LYS A 64 5.30 -0.74 8.07
N ASN A 65 5.17 -2.02 7.73
CA ASN A 65 5.42 -3.14 8.64
C ASN A 65 6.85 -3.72 8.51
N ARG A 66 7.79 -2.97 7.91
CA ARG A 66 9.18 -3.44 7.74
C ARG A 66 9.82 -3.79 9.08
N GLY A 67 10.52 -4.91 9.11
CA GLY A 67 11.17 -5.45 10.30
C GLY A 67 10.21 -5.97 11.38
N GLN A 68 8.90 -5.91 11.17
CA GLN A 68 7.92 -6.43 12.13
C GLN A 68 7.63 -7.90 11.85
N PHE A 69 7.41 -8.67 12.93
CA PHE A 69 6.95 -10.05 12.83
C PHE A 69 5.66 -10.16 12.02
N GLY A 70 5.57 -11.18 11.17
CA GLY A 70 4.43 -11.39 10.29
C GLY A 70 4.48 -10.62 8.97
N SER A 71 5.45 -9.72 8.76
CA SER A 71 5.63 -9.06 7.46
C SER A 71 6.02 -10.03 6.34
N GLY A 72 6.71 -11.13 6.64
CA GLY A 72 6.95 -12.22 5.68
C GLY A 72 5.67 -12.97 5.29
N ASP A 73 4.76 -13.21 6.23
CA ASP A 73 3.44 -13.77 5.91
C ASP A 73 2.60 -12.82 5.05
N GLN A 74 2.61 -11.52 5.37
CA GLN A 74 1.96 -10.50 4.55
C GLN A 74 2.52 -10.49 3.12
N LEU A 75 3.85 -10.57 2.96
CA LEU A 75 4.49 -10.65 1.65
C LEU A 75 3.98 -11.85 0.86
N ARG A 76 3.99 -13.03 1.46
CA ARG A 76 3.52 -14.28 0.84
C ARG A 76 2.04 -14.21 0.47
N ARG A 77 1.20 -13.55 1.26
CA ARG A 77 -0.24 -13.37 0.97
C ARG A 77 -0.51 -12.34 -0.12
N PHE A 78 0.32 -11.31 -0.22
CA PHE A 78 0.11 -10.20 -1.14
C PHE A 78 0.60 -10.48 -2.56
N PHE A 79 1.69 -11.26 -2.69
CA PHE A 79 2.42 -11.48 -3.95
C PHE A 79 2.75 -12.96 -4.17
N PHE A 80 1.85 -13.87 -3.79
CA PHE A 80 2.05 -15.31 -3.97
C PHE A 80 2.21 -15.64 -5.47
N GLY A 81 3.39 -16.14 -5.86
CA GLY A 81 3.68 -16.47 -7.26
C GLY A 81 4.18 -15.29 -8.11
N ASP A 82 4.12 -14.07 -7.60
CA ASP A 82 4.45 -12.85 -8.37
C ASP A 82 5.87 -12.31 -8.10
N LEU A 83 6.67 -13.07 -7.33
CA LEU A 83 8.01 -12.67 -6.89
C LEU A 83 9.08 -13.54 -7.54
N GLU A 84 10.02 -12.90 -8.24
CA GLU A 84 11.21 -13.52 -8.80
C GLU A 84 12.39 -13.34 -7.84
N PRO A 85 13.01 -14.41 -7.33
CA PRO A 85 14.26 -14.29 -6.59
C PRO A 85 15.39 -13.88 -7.53
N ILE A 86 16.02 -12.73 -7.27
CA ILE A 86 17.05 -12.17 -8.15
C ILE A 86 18.46 -12.19 -7.55
N SER A 87 18.58 -12.29 -6.23
CA SER A 87 19.88 -12.36 -5.53
C SER A 87 19.70 -12.70 -4.06
N VAL A 88 20.79 -13.11 -3.42
CA VAL A 88 20.86 -13.36 -1.98
C VAL A 88 22.06 -12.61 -1.42
N GLN A 89 21.92 -12.03 -0.23
CA GLN A 89 22.99 -11.34 0.48
C GLN A 89 22.93 -11.57 1.99
N PRO A 90 24.04 -11.45 2.71
CA PRO A 90 24.01 -11.30 4.15
C PRO A 90 23.28 -10.00 4.54
N GLY A 91 22.44 -10.07 5.56
CA GLY A 91 21.82 -8.96 6.27
C GLY A 91 22.16 -8.99 7.77
N GLY A 92 21.66 -8.04 8.54
CA GLY A 92 21.97 -7.92 9.97
C GLY A 92 21.43 -9.09 10.80
N ALA A 93 20.27 -9.61 10.41
CA ALA A 93 19.56 -10.69 11.08
C ALA A 93 19.58 -12.02 10.28
N GLY A 94 20.57 -12.24 9.40
CA GLY A 94 20.69 -13.48 8.62
C GLY A 94 20.66 -13.27 7.12
N MET A 95 20.25 -14.29 6.35
CA MET A 95 20.27 -14.22 4.89
C MET A 95 19.05 -13.48 4.36
N VAL A 96 19.29 -12.52 3.47
CA VAL A 96 18.28 -11.71 2.81
C VAL A 96 18.20 -12.11 1.34
N VAL A 97 17.00 -12.49 0.91
CA VAL A 97 16.67 -12.76 -0.49
C VAL A 97 16.03 -11.51 -1.07
N ASN A 98 16.57 -11.01 -2.18
CA ASN A 98 15.97 -9.91 -2.91
C ASN A 98 14.99 -10.48 -3.93
N LEU A 99 13.71 -10.13 -3.76
CA LEU A 99 12.57 -10.63 -4.52
C LEU A 99 12.02 -9.50 -5.38
N TYR A 100 12.08 -9.67 -6.70
CA TYR A 100 11.61 -8.68 -7.66
C TYR A 100 10.18 -8.99 -8.10
N ASN A 101 9.29 -8.01 -8.00
CA ASN A 101 7.97 -8.06 -8.60
C ASN A 101 7.99 -7.33 -9.95
N LYS A 102 7.77 -8.09 -11.04
CA LYS A 102 7.82 -7.57 -12.42
C LYS A 102 6.70 -6.59 -12.71
N ASP A 103 5.49 -6.87 -12.24
CA ASP A 103 4.29 -6.08 -12.55
C ASP A 103 4.30 -4.69 -11.89
N ASN A 104 4.92 -4.59 -10.71
CA ASN A 104 4.97 -3.36 -9.93
C ASN A 104 6.33 -2.66 -9.97
N ASN A 105 7.32 -3.27 -10.64
CA ASN A 105 8.69 -2.79 -10.69
C ASN A 105 9.27 -2.45 -9.30
N VAL A 106 9.14 -3.37 -8.35
CA VAL A 106 9.70 -3.22 -6.99
C VAL A 106 10.53 -4.43 -6.60
N THR A 107 11.61 -4.18 -5.86
CA THR A 107 12.39 -5.22 -5.19
C THR A 107 12.14 -5.17 -3.69
N ILE A 108 11.86 -6.33 -3.13
CA ILE A 108 11.58 -6.56 -1.72
C ILE A 108 12.74 -7.37 -1.16
N ALA A 109 13.42 -6.81 -0.15
CA ALA A 109 14.43 -7.51 0.62
C ALA A 109 13.74 -8.29 1.74
N TYR A 110 13.81 -9.61 1.67
CA TYR A 110 13.16 -10.54 2.60
C TYR A 110 14.20 -11.33 3.40
N CYS A 111 14.17 -11.23 4.72
CA CYS A 111 15.01 -12.03 5.60
C CYS A 111 14.34 -13.39 5.86
N ALA A 112 14.95 -14.46 5.36
CA ALA A 112 14.40 -15.81 5.49
C ALA A 112 14.50 -16.36 6.92
N THR A 113 15.47 -15.88 7.71
CA THR A 113 15.71 -16.37 9.07
C THR A 113 14.61 -15.97 10.04
N TYR A 114 14.07 -14.75 9.90
CA TYR A 114 13.06 -14.20 10.81
C TYR A 114 11.67 -14.05 10.16
N ASP A 115 11.52 -14.46 8.89
CA ASP A 115 10.31 -14.28 8.10
C ASP A 115 9.80 -12.82 8.10
N VAL A 116 10.70 -11.88 7.80
CA VAL A 116 10.39 -10.45 7.79
C VAL A 116 10.84 -9.75 6.51
N VAL A 117 10.10 -8.72 6.12
CA VAL A 117 10.51 -7.79 5.06
C VAL A 117 11.40 -6.71 5.68
N VAL A 118 12.67 -6.66 5.27
CA VAL A 118 13.63 -5.67 5.80
C VAL A 118 13.59 -4.37 5.00
N ASN A 119 13.37 -4.45 3.68
CA ASN A 119 13.32 -3.26 2.84
C ASN A 119 12.54 -3.45 1.54
N ILE A 120 12.14 -2.33 0.93
CA ILE A 120 11.43 -2.30 -0.36
C ILE A 120 11.85 -1.05 -1.13
N LYS A 121 12.35 -1.25 -2.34
CA LYS A 121 12.76 -0.17 -3.26
C LYS A 121 12.19 -0.41 -4.65
N GLU A 122 12.01 0.67 -5.38
CA GLU A 122 11.58 0.62 -6.78
C GLU A 122 12.75 0.21 -7.68
N GLY A 123 12.42 -0.44 -8.79
CA GLY A 123 13.38 -1.02 -9.72
C GLY A 123 13.80 -2.44 -9.37
N LYS A 124 14.60 -3.04 -10.27
CA LYS A 124 15.23 -4.35 -10.10
C LYS A 124 16.59 -4.19 -9.41
N ILE A 125 16.66 -4.52 -8.13
CA ILE A 125 17.85 -4.28 -7.28
C ILE A 125 18.49 -5.60 -6.89
N THR A 126 19.65 -5.91 -7.47
CA THR A 126 20.40 -7.13 -7.18
C THR A 126 21.18 -7.07 -5.87
N ARG A 127 21.33 -5.89 -5.27
CA ARG A 127 21.99 -5.75 -3.96
C ARG A 127 21.56 -4.47 -3.27
N PHE A 128 21.01 -4.61 -2.05
CA PHE A 128 20.75 -3.49 -1.16
C PHE A 128 22.02 -3.10 -0.41
N GLN A 129 22.12 -1.84 0.01
CA GLN A 129 23.23 -1.42 0.87
C GLN A 129 23.18 -2.20 2.20
N PRO A 130 24.32 -2.51 2.83
CA PRO A 130 24.32 -3.21 4.12
C PRO A 130 23.51 -2.50 5.22
N SER A 131 23.43 -1.16 5.17
CA SER A 131 22.60 -0.35 6.07
C SER A 131 21.09 -0.51 5.86
N GLU A 132 20.69 -0.95 4.67
CA GLU A 132 19.29 -1.10 4.23
C GLU A 132 18.70 -2.47 4.59
N VAL A 133 19.53 -3.44 4.99
CA VAL A 133 19.13 -4.84 5.25
C VAL A 133 19.55 -5.31 6.65
N LYS A 134 19.49 -4.40 7.62
CA LYS A 134 19.85 -4.68 9.02
C LYS A 134 18.75 -5.43 9.74
#